data_AF-A0A7U9XMV7-F1
#
_entry.id   AF-A0A7U9XMV7-F1
#
_cell.length_a   1.000
_cell.length_b   1.000
_cell.length_c   1.000
_cell.angle_alpha   90.00
_cell.angle_beta   90.00
_cell.angle_gamma   90.00
#
_symmetry.space_group_name_H-M   'P 1'
#
loop_
_entity.id
_entity.type
_entity.pdbx_description
1 polymer ?
#
loop_
_entity_poly.entity_id
_entity_poly.type
_entity_poly.pdbx_seq_one_letter_code
_entity_poly.pdbx_strand_id
1 'polypeptide(L)'
;MYTYVVDNKEADDIFLSFLKAGVPEVDASTDLALAEVMYRVAAKYKVKYVIEGHSFVTEGISPISNMYFDGKYIQSIHKLYGKKQMKTYPLMTFSHFMKWILVKRIRKIRPFWYIDYSKEMAREYLEKEFGWQYYGGHHLENRIVAFQHCYHNYIKFGMDNRNLSLAAGVRSGIIDRNEAINEYFYQEPYIEEGLVDYVKNRLSLSEEEFNEIMHLPNRRYTEFPTYKKRFKRLRPLFYILAKNNLVPMSFYLKYTS
;
A
#
# COMPACT_ATOMS: atom_id res chain seq x y z
N MET A 1 -4.69 -18.17 -14.36
CA MET A 1 -4.11 -17.68 -13.09
C MET A 1 -2.59 -17.60 -13.24
N TYR A 2 -1.93 -16.53 -12.78
CA TYR A 2 -0.47 -16.40 -12.78
C TYR A 2 0.00 -16.18 -11.34
N THR A 3 0.97 -16.97 -10.89
CA THR A 3 1.52 -16.90 -9.52
C THR A 3 2.99 -16.50 -9.59
N TYR A 4 3.35 -15.47 -8.84
CA TYR A 4 4.74 -15.06 -8.61
C TYR A 4 5.05 -15.28 -7.13
N VAL A 5 6.01 -16.15 -6.84
CA VAL A 5 6.39 -16.47 -5.45
C VAL A 5 7.65 -15.69 -5.09
N VAL A 6 7.56 -14.89 -4.03
CA VAL A 6 8.72 -14.27 -3.36
C VAL A 6 9.18 -15.22 -2.27
N ASP A 7 10.48 -15.37 -2.10
CA ASP A 7 11.06 -16.09 -0.97
C ASP A 7 10.58 -15.44 0.35
N ASN A 8 9.91 -16.23 1.19
CA ASN A 8 9.31 -15.71 2.41
C ASN A 8 10.36 -15.10 3.35
N LYS A 9 11.59 -15.62 3.38
CA LYS A 9 12.66 -15.08 4.22
C LYS A 9 13.21 -13.77 3.66
N GLU A 10 13.19 -13.56 2.34
CA GLU A 10 13.46 -12.24 1.76
C GLU A 10 12.36 -11.23 2.15
N ALA A 11 11.09 -11.62 2.06
CA ALA A 11 9.98 -10.75 2.42
C ALA A 11 10.00 -10.37 3.92
N ASP A 12 10.22 -11.35 4.80
CA ASP A 12 10.32 -11.14 6.25
C ASP A 12 11.49 -10.19 6.58
N ASP A 13 12.64 -10.33 5.92
CA ASP A 13 13.80 -9.43 6.11
C ASP A 13 13.50 -7.99 5.64
N ILE A 14 12.73 -7.82 4.55
CA ILE A 14 12.25 -6.50 4.12
C ILE A 14 11.31 -5.90 5.16
N PHE A 15 10.29 -6.61 5.64
CA PHE A 15 9.38 -6.10 6.66
C PHE A 15 10.12 -5.69 7.93
N LEU A 16 11.02 -6.55 8.41
CA LEU A 16 11.83 -6.25 9.58
C LEU A 16 12.73 -5.03 9.37
N SER A 17 13.30 -4.85 8.17
CA SER A 17 14.12 -3.68 7.85
C SER A 17 13.33 -2.37 7.96
N PHE A 18 12.03 -2.38 7.62
CA PHE A 18 11.15 -1.22 7.73
C PHE A 18 10.75 -0.93 9.18
N LEU A 19 10.46 -1.97 9.97
CA LEU A 19 10.22 -1.82 11.41
C LEU A 19 11.43 -1.18 12.10
N LYS A 20 12.64 -1.69 11.81
CA LYS A 20 13.91 -1.14 12.34
C LYS A 20 14.22 0.27 11.83
N ALA A 21 13.74 0.63 10.64
CA ALA A 21 13.86 1.98 10.12
C ALA A 21 12.95 2.98 10.84
N GLY A 22 11.97 2.52 11.63
CA GLY A 22 11.06 3.37 12.39
C GLY A 22 10.15 4.22 11.50
N VAL A 23 9.70 3.67 10.37
CA VAL A 23 8.83 4.34 9.38
C VAL A 23 7.46 3.65 9.32
N PRO A 24 6.36 4.37 9.01
CA PRO A 24 5.03 3.78 9.04
C PRO A 24 4.71 2.85 7.85
N GLU A 25 5.45 2.92 6.74
CA GLU A 25 5.15 2.18 5.51
C GLU A 25 5.72 0.75 5.47
N VAL A 26 5.49 -0.06 6.51
CA VAL A 26 5.98 -1.45 6.67
C VAL A 26 5.58 -2.36 5.49
N ASP A 27 4.37 -2.20 4.96
CA ASP A 27 3.79 -2.98 3.88
C ASP A 27 4.12 -2.45 2.48
N ALA A 28 4.87 -1.34 2.36
CA ALA A 28 5.19 -0.69 1.08
C ALA A 28 5.79 -1.66 0.05
N SER A 29 6.51 -2.67 0.53
CA SER A 29 7.12 -3.67 -0.32
C SER A 29 6.11 -4.58 -0.99
N THR A 30 4.99 -4.88 -0.34
CA THR A 30 3.91 -5.69 -0.91
C THR A 30 3.25 -4.97 -2.08
N ASP A 31 2.85 -3.71 -1.88
CA ASP A 31 2.20 -2.90 -2.92
C ASP A 31 3.10 -2.67 -4.13
N LEU A 32 4.38 -2.34 -3.90
CA LEU A 32 5.32 -2.15 -4.99
C LEU A 32 5.55 -3.46 -5.76
N ALA A 33 5.64 -4.59 -5.06
CA ALA A 33 5.82 -5.89 -5.69
C ALA A 33 4.61 -6.28 -6.53
N LEU A 34 3.40 -6.09 -6.02
CA LEU A 34 2.16 -6.34 -6.76
C LEU A 34 2.13 -5.50 -8.05
N ALA A 35 2.45 -4.21 -7.96
CA ALA A 35 2.51 -3.33 -9.12
C ALA A 35 3.56 -3.79 -10.16
N GLU A 36 4.77 -4.16 -9.72
CA GLU A 36 5.83 -4.64 -10.61
C GLU A 36 5.46 -5.96 -11.29
N VAL A 37 4.93 -6.93 -10.54
CA VAL A 37 4.53 -8.24 -11.08
C VAL A 37 3.43 -8.07 -12.13
N MET A 38 2.44 -7.22 -11.87
CA MET A 38 1.42 -6.90 -12.87
C MET A 38 2.02 -6.35 -14.16
N TYR A 39 3.00 -5.44 -14.08
CA TYR A 39 3.70 -4.94 -15.28
C TYR A 39 4.49 -6.04 -16.01
N ARG A 40 5.21 -6.90 -15.27
CA ARG A 40 5.98 -8.02 -15.85
C ARG A 40 5.05 -8.98 -16.60
N VAL A 41 3.93 -9.34 -15.99
CA VAL A 41 2.92 -10.23 -16.57
C VAL A 41 2.28 -9.59 -17.81
N ALA A 42 1.84 -8.35 -17.71
CA ALA A 42 1.26 -7.63 -18.83
C ALA A 42 2.27 -7.54 -20.00
N ALA A 43 3.54 -7.24 -19.73
CA ALA A 43 4.58 -7.23 -20.74
C ALA A 43 4.84 -8.61 -21.37
N LYS A 44 4.86 -9.69 -20.56
CA LYS A 44 5.05 -11.08 -21.02
C LYS A 44 3.96 -11.48 -22.00
N TYR A 45 2.70 -11.18 -21.68
CA TYR A 45 1.54 -11.55 -22.50
C TYR A 45 1.10 -10.47 -23.48
N LYS A 46 1.91 -9.41 -23.66
CA LYS A 46 1.64 -8.27 -24.56
C LYS A 46 0.31 -7.56 -24.26
N VAL A 47 -0.16 -7.63 -23.02
CA VAL A 47 -1.35 -6.92 -22.55
C VAL A 47 -0.99 -5.46 -22.28
N LYS A 48 -1.84 -4.54 -22.76
CA LYS A 48 -1.62 -3.09 -22.65
C LYS A 48 -2.36 -2.45 -21.48
N TYR A 49 -3.26 -3.17 -20.83
CA TYR A 49 -4.15 -2.65 -19.82
C TYR A 49 -4.10 -3.50 -18.57
N VAL A 50 -3.93 -2.85 -17.42
CA VAL A 50 -4.05 -3.46 -16.09
C VAL A 50 -5.23 -2.80 -15.41
N ILE A 51 -6.18 -3.62 -14.96
CA ILE A 51 -7.34 -3.14 -14.22
C ILE A 51 -6.99 -3.11 -12.72
N GLU A 52 -7.23 -1.98 -12.07
CA GLU A 52 -7.03 -1.78 -10.64
C GLU A 52 -8.39 -1.53 -9.97
N GLY A 53 -8.70 -2.29 -8.91
CA GLY A 53 -9.95 -2.19 -8.15
C GLY A 53 -9.99 -1.05 -7.12
N HIS A 54 -9.23 0.03 -7.31
CA HIS A 54 -9.17 1.14 -6.34
C HIS A 54 -10.39 2.05 -6.49
N SER A 55 -11.18 2.20 -5.42
CA SER A 55 -12.36 3.08 -5.37
C SER A 55 -12.16 4.24 -4.41
N PHE A 56 -12.05 5.47 -4.92
CA PHE A 56 -11.91 6.67 -4.08
C PHE A 56 -13.17 6.99 -3.27
N VAL A 57 -14.33 6.51 -3.72
CA VAL A 57 -15.62 6.63 -3.03
C VAL A 57 -15.61 5.83 -1.74
N THR A 58 -15.00 4.64 -1.76
CA THR A 58 -15.06 3.71 -0.63
C THR A 58 -13.78 3.60 0.19
N GLU A 59 -12.62 3.95 -0.38
CA GLU A 59 -11.30 3.87 0.28
C GLU A 59 -10.79 5.28 0.67
N GLY A 60 -11.40 6.32 0.11
CA GLY A 60 -11.04 7.70 0.37
C GLY A 60 -9.82 8.20 -0.38
N ILE A 61 -9.29 9.33 0.10
CA ILE A 61 -8.14 10.01 -0.49
C ILE A 61 -7.17 10.31 0.65
N SER A 62 -6.00 9.68 0.62
CA SER A 62 -4.93 9.98 1.58
C SER A 62 -4.34 11.37 1.32
N PRO A 63 -4.03 12.15 2.38
CA PRO A 63 -3.19 13.33 2.26
C PRO A 63 -1.87 13.00 1.56
N ILE A 64 -1.39 13.93 0.72
CA ILE A 64 -0.20 13.75 -0.14
C ILE A 64 1.08 13.53 0.70
N SER A 65 1.12 14.09 1.91
CA SER A 65 2.31 14.13 2.77
C SER A 65 2.51 12.91 3.66
N ASN A 66 1.50 12.06 3.85
CA ASN A 66 1.50 11.13 4.98
C ASN A 66 2.32 9.86 4.73
N MET A 67 2.20 9.26 3.55
CA MET A 67 2.89 8.01 3.22
C MET A 67 3.49 8.06 1.82
N TYR A 68 4.73 7.62 1.67
CA TYR A 68 5.43 7.58 0.39
C TYR A 68 6.34 6.36 0.31
N PHE A 69 6.34 5.70 -0.85
CA PHE A 69 7.31 4.65 -1.13
C PHE A 69 7.63 4.57 -2.62
N ASP A 70 8.83 4.11 -2.94
CA ASP A 70 9.24 3.73 -4.29
C ASP A 70 10.36 2.69 -4.21
N GLY A 71 10.81 2.15 -5.34
CA GLY A 71 11.86 1.14 -5.33
C GLY A 71 13.21 1.62 -4.78
N LYS A 72 13.51 2.94 -4.77
CA LYS A 72 14.73 3.43 -4.11
C LYS A 72 14.58 3.44 -2.61
N TYR A 73 13.40 3.83 -2.13
CA TYR A 73 13.06 3.84 -0.72
C TYR A 73 13.26 2.46 -0.10
N ILE A 74 12.60 1.44 -0.66
CA ILE A 74 12.74 0.03 -0.22
C ILE A 74 14.20 -0.41 -0.29
N GLN A 75 14.87 -0.19 -1.43
CA GLN A 75 16.26 -0.56 -1.59
C GLN A 75 17.18 0.09 -0.54
N SER A 76 16.92 1.36 -0.20
CA SER A 76 17.76 2.12 0.71
C SER A 76 17.59 1.68 2.17
N ILE A 77 16.35 1.45 2.61
CA ILE A 77 16.05 0.94 3.95
C ILE A 77 16.61 -0.48 4.10
N HIS A 78 16.32 -1.35 3.14
CA HIS A 78 16.80 -2.73 3.17
C HIS A 78 18.34 -2.81 3.11
N LYS A 79 19.01 -1.88 2.43
CA LYS A 79 20.49 -1.82 2.45
C LYS A 79 21.05 -1.49 3.85
N LEU A 80 20.33 -0.69 4.65
CA LEU A 80 20.77 -0.26 5.97
C LEU A 80 20.46 -1.30 7.06
N TYR A 81 19.28 -1.91 7.00
CA TYR A 81 18.75 -2.75 8.09
C TYR A 81 18.49 -4.21 7.70
N GLY A 82 18.44 -4.51 6.40
CA GLY A 82 18.26 -5.86 5.88
C GLY A 82 19.55 -6.68 5.96
N LYS A 83 19.41 -8.00 6.11
CA LYS A 83 20.52 -8.95 6.22
C LYS A 83 20.59 -9.89 5.02
N LYS A 84 19.50 -10.04 4.27
CA LYS A 84 19.42 -10.92 3.10
C LYS A 84 19.56 -10.12 1.81
N GLN A 85 19.64 -10.82 0.68
CA GLN A 85 19.62 -10.19 -0.63
C GLN A 85 18.20 -10.29 -1.20
N MET A 86 17.73 -9.24 -1.88
CA MET A 86 16.48 -9.27 -2.64
C MET A 86 16.69 -9.98 -3.99
N LYS A 87 16.66 -11.31 -4.04
CA LYS A 87 16.85 -12.07 -5.29
C LYS A 87 15.52 -12.31 -6.01
N THR A 88 14.52 -12.73 -5.25
CA THR A 88 13.18 -13.06 -5.77
C THR A 88 12.23 -11.86 -5.69
N TYR A 89 12.46 -10.95 -4.74
CA TYR A 89 11.62 -9.76 -4.58
C TYR A 89 11.61 -8.89 -5.87
N PRO A 90 10.44 -8.60 -6.46
CA PRO A 90 10.34 -7.88 -7.72
C PRO A 90 10.45 -6.37 -7.48
N LEU A 91 11.66 -5.90 -7.20
CA LEU A 91 11.93 -4.48 -6.97
C LEU A 91 11.67 -3.65 -8.24
N MET A 92 10.71 -2.72 -8.18
CA MET A 92 10.48 -1.76 -9.26
C MET A 92 11.46 -0.59 -9.19
N THR A 93 12.57 -0.70 -9.90
CA THR A 93 13.51 0.41 -10.07
C THR A 93 12.90 1.52 -10.95
N PHE A 94 13.50 2.71 -10.91
CA PHE A 94 13.06 3.79 -11.81
C PHE A 94 13.15 3.41 -13.28
N SER A 95 14.20 2.67 -13.70
CA SER A 95 14.34 2.23 -15.09
C SER A 95 13.28 1.20 -15.48
N HIS A 96 12.92 0.28 -14.58
CA HIS A 96 11.79 -0.63 -14.81
C HIS A 96 10.48 0.15 -14.95
N PHE A 97 10.19 1.06 -14.03
CA PHE A 97 8.99 1.91 -14.11
C PHE A 97 8.91 2.67 -15.44
N MET A 98 10.00 3.34 -15.85
CA MET A 98 10.03 4.06 -17.12
C MET A 98 9.92 3.12 -18.33
N LYS A 99 10.52 1.92 -18.29
CA LYS A 99 10.37 0.90 -19.34
C LYS A 99 8.91 0.47 -19.51
N TRP A 100 8.19 0.26 -18.41
CA TRP A 100 6.78 -0.14 -18.46
C TRP A 100 5.88 0.94 -19.09
N ILE A 101 6.14 2.20 -18.75
CA ILE A 101 5.39 3.35 -19.24
C ILE A 101 5.77 3.71 -20.68
N LEU A 102 7.06 3.96 -20.95
CA LEU A 102 7.51 4.56 -22.21
C LEU A 102 7.61 3.53 -23.33
N VAL A 103 8.17 2.35 -23.03
CA VAL A 103 8.47 1.33 -24.03
C VAL A 103 7.30 0.35 -24.15
N LYS A 104 6.83 -0.20 -23.03
CA LYS A 104 5.73 -1.16 -23.06
C LYS A 104 4.35 -0.50 -23.17
N ARG A 105 4.23 0.79 -22.83
CA ARG A 105 2.98 1.58 -22.91
C ARG A 105 1.82 0.88 -22.21
N ILE A 106 2.09 0.29 -21.04
CA ILE A 106 1.07 -0.37 -20.21
C ILE A 106 0.32 0.71 -19.43
N ARG A 107 -1.02 0.68 -19.50
CA ARG A 107 -1.91 1.64 -18.86
C ARG A 107 -2.68 1.00 -17.72
N LYS A 108 -2.83 1.74 -16.63
CA LYS A 108 -3.65 1.33 -15.49
C LYS A 108 -5.04 1.95 -15.61
N ILE A 109 -6.07 1.14 -15.55
CA ILE A 109 -7.48 1.56 -15.61
C ILE A 109 -8.12 1.27 -14.26
N ARG A 110 -8.90 2.21 -13.75
CA ARG A 110 -9.65 2.09 -12.49
C ARG A 110 -11.14 2.13 -12.79
N PRO A 111 -11.79 0.98 -13.05
CA PRO A 111 -13.18 0.95 -13.49
C PRO A 111 -14.12 1.62 -12.50
N PHE A 112 -13.87 1.48 -11.20
CA PHE A 112 -14.67 2.08 -10.12
C PHE A 112 -14.65 3.61 -10.09
N TRP A 113 -13.93 4.27 -10.99
CA TRP A 113 -13.98 5.73 -11.14
C TRP A 113 -15.01 6.19 -12.17
N TYR A 114 -15.58 5.25 -12.93
CA TYR A 114 -16.45 5.51 -14.07
C TYR A 114 -17.81 4.80 -13.93
N ILE A 115 -18.01 4.04 -12.86
CA ILE A 115 -19.26 3.33 -12.60
C ILE A 115 -19.76 3.69 -11.21
N ASP A 116 -21.07 3.61 -11.03
CA ASP A 116 -21.71 3.72 -9.72
C ASP A 116 -21.48 2.41 -8.95
N TYR A 117 -20.45 2.41 -8.10
CA TYR A 117 -20.01 1.24 -7.35
C TYR A 117 -20.22 1.48 -5.85
N SER A 118 -20.94 0.55 -5.21
CA SER A 118 -20.94 0.41 -3.76
C SER A 118 -20.44 -0.98 -3.37
N LYS A 119 -19.79 -1.08 -2.20
CA LYS A 119 -19.30 -2.35 -1.68
C LYS A 119 -20.47 -3.24 -1.29
N GLU A 120 -21.53 -2.64 -0.77
CA GLU A 120 -22.74 -3.29 -0.30
C GLU A 120 -23.46 -3.99 -1.46
N MET A 121 -23.72 -3.27 -2.56
CA MET A 121 -24.32 -3.86 -3.76
C MET A 121 -23.43 -4.94 -4.38
N ALA A 122 -22.11 -4.74 -4.38
CA ALA A 122 -21.18 -5.75 -4.89
C ALA A 122 -21.19 -7.03 -4.03
N ARG A 123 -21.27 -6.89 -2.69
CA ARG A 123 -21.39 -8.05 -1.78
C ARG A 123 -22.70 -8.79 -2.01
N GLU A 124 -23.83 -8.09 -1.98
CA GLU A 124 -25.15 -8.70 -2.23
C GLU A 124 -25.20 -9.46 -3.56
N TYR A 125 -24.65 -8.85 -4.62
CA TYR A 125 -24.53 -9.50 -5.93
C TYR A 125 -23.64 -10.74 -5.88
N LEU A 126 -22.49 -10.67 -5.22
CA LEU A 126 -21.55 -11.81 -5.11
C LEU A 126 -22.12 -12.95 -4.27
N GLU A 127 -22.81 -12.64 -3.17
CA GLU A 127 -23.49 -13.61 -2.32
C GLU A 127 -24.59 -14.33 -3.11
N LYS A 128 -25.45 -13.56 -3.80
CA LYS A 128 -26.59 -14.09 -4.54
C LYS A 128 -26.18 -14.93 -5.75
N GLU A 129 -25.25 -14.44 -6.56
CA GLU A 129 -24.94 -15.06 -7.85
C GLU A 129 -23.83 -16.12 -7.77
N PHE A 130 -22.94 -16.01 -6.77
CA PHE A 130 -21.76 -16.89 -6.66
C PHE A 130 -21.62 -17.58 -5.31
N GLY A 131 -22.55 -17.37 -4.37
CA GLY A 131 -22.47 -17.94 -3.02
C GLY A 131 -21.24 -17.45 -2.25
N TRP A 132 -20.74 -16.25 -2.56
CA TRP A 132 -19.63 -15.65 -1.83
C TRP A 132 -20.01 -15.42 -0.37
N GLN A 133 -19.03 -15.42 0.54
CA GLN A 133 -19.26 -15.15 1.97
C GLN A 133 -18.36 -14.01 2.45
N TYR A 134 -18.96 -13.09 3.21
CA TYR A 134 -18.23 -11.98 3.78
C TYR A 134 -17.27 -12.42 4.89
N TYR A 135 -16.01 -11.97 4.81
CA TYR A 135 -14.93 -12.36 5.72
C TYR A 135 -14.56 -11.26 6.74
N GLY A 136 -15.39 -10.23 6.91
CA GLY A 136 -15.32 -9.34 8.07
C GLY A 136 -14.49 -8.05 7.96
N GLY A 137 -13.92 -7.68 6.80
CA GLY A 137 -13.24 -6.38 6.68
C GLY A 137 -12.41 -6.14 5.42
N HIS A 138 -11.77 -4.96 5.33
CA HIS A 138 -10.82 -4.60 4.26
C HIS A 138 -9.39 -4.98 4.64
N HIS A 139 -8.67 -5.63 3.73
CA HIS A 139 -7.27 -6.03 3.90
C HIS A 139 -6.99 -7.07 5.00
N LEU A 140 -8.03 -7.70 5.55
CA LEU A 140 -7.90 -8.82 6.50
C LEU A 140 -7.26 -10.07 5.85
N GLU A 141 -7.17 -10.12 4.52
CA GLU A 141 -6.41 -11.14 3.81
C GLU A 141 -4.89 -11.01 4.02
N ASN A 142 -4.40 -9.84 4.44
CA ASN A 142 -2.98 -9.56 4.59
C ASN A 142 -2.63 -9.12 6.02
N ARG A 143 -2.14 -10.08 6.81
CA ARG A 143 -1.78 -9.87 8.23
C ARG A 143 -0.74 -8.78 8.45
N ILE A 144 0.21 -8.54 7.53
CA ILE A 144 1.19 -7.44 7.74
C ILE A 144 0.53 -6.06 7.59
N VAL A 145 -0.46 -5.93 6.71
CA VAL A 145 -1.23 -4.70 6.51
C VAL A 145 -2.15 -4.45 7.70
N ALA A 146 -2.83 -5.50 8.17
CA ALA A 146 -3.66 -5.43 9.38
C ALA A 146 -2.82 -5.00 10.59
N PHE A 147 -1.63 -5.60 10.78
CA PHE A 147 -0.70 -5.20 11.83
C PHE A 147 -0.25 -3.74 11.66
N GLN A 148 0.10 -3.33 10.43
CA GLN A 148 0.50 -1.96 10.15
C GLN A 148 -0.59 -0.96 10.54
N HIS A 149 -1.82 -1.16 10.05
CA HIS A 149 -2.91 -0.19 10.20
C HIS A 149 -3.47 -0.15 11.61
N CYS A 150 -3.74 -1.30 12.22
CA CYS A 150 -4.47 -1.36 13.50
C CYS A 150 -3.54 -1.28 14.72
N TYR A 151 -2.27 -1.69 14.60
CA TYR A 151 -1.34 -1.71 15.72
C TYR A 151 -0.17 -0.75 15.54
N HIS A 152 0.68 -0.99 14.53
CA HIS A 152 1.94 -0.25 14.39
C HIS A 152 1.73 1.25 14.18
N ASN A 153 0.91 1.65 13.20
CA ASN A 153 0.66 3.06 12.90
C ASN A 153 -0.11 3.76 14.02
N TYR A 154 -1.10 3.08 14.60
CA TYR A 154 -1.91 3.62 15.69
C TYR A 154 -1.08 3.84 16.96
N ILE A 155 -0.41 2.79 17.45
CA ILE A 155 0.35 2.83 18.72
C ILE A 155 1.65 3.64 18.59
N LYS A 156 2.44 3.40 17.53
CA LYS A 156 3.77 4.02 17.40
C LYS A 156 3.71 5.45 16.85
N PHE A 157 2.85 5.71 15.86
CA PHE A 157 2.82 6.99 15.16
C PHE A 157 1.62 7.87 15.51
N GLY A 158 0.66 7.38 16.31
CA GLY A 158 -0.60 8.09 16.55
C GLY A 158 -1.41 8.31 15.27
N MET A 159 -1.21 7.44 14.27
CA MET A 159 -1.87 7.53 12.97
C MET A 159 -2.98 6.51 12.88
N ASP A 160 -4.22 7.00 12.88
CA ASP A 160 -5.37 6.15 12.64
C ASP A 160 -5.76 6.13 11.15
N ASN A 161 -5.50 4.99 10.53
CA ASN A 161 -5.78 4.77 9.11
C ASN A 161 -7.29 4.72 8.79
N ARG A 162 -8.17 4.51 9.77
CA ARG A 162 -9.65 4.50 9.58
C ARG A 162 -10.18 5.84 9.11
N ASN A 163 -9.47 6.94 9.38
CA ASN A 163 -9.84 8.27 8.92
C ASN A 163 -10.13 8.31 7.41
N LEU A 164 -9.38 7.54 6.62
CA LEU A 164 -9.51 7.52 5.16
C LEU A 164 -10.88 6.96 4.72
N SER A 165 -11.25 5.79 5.24
CA SER A 165 -12.52 5.13 4.93
C SER A 165 -13.71 5.85 5.57
N LEU A 166 -13.58 6.31 6.82
CA LEU A 166 -14.64 7.07 7.51
C LEU A 166 -14.95 8.38 6.79
N ALA A 167 -13.93 9.15 6.43
CA ALA A 167 -14.13 10.38 5.67
C ALA A 167 -14.71 10.12 4.28
N ALA A 168 -14.41 8.96 3.67
CA ALA A 168 -15.00 8.55 2.40
C ALA A 168 -16.48 8.20 2.54
N GLY A 169 -16.85 7.45 3.59
CA GLY A 169 -18.23 7.12 3.92
C GLY A 169 -19.08 8.36 4.15
N VAL A 170 -18.58 9.34 4.92
CA VAL A 170 -19.27 10.62 5.15
C VAL A 170 -19.46 11.40 3.84
N ARG A 171 -18.41 11.54 3.01
CA ARG A 171 -18.53 12.25 1.72
C ARG A 171 -19.48 11.58 0.73
N SER A 172 -19.65 10.26 0.86
CA SER A 172 -20.52 9.46 0.00
C SER A 172 -21.93 9.30 0.56
N GLY A 173 -22.21 9.87 1.74
CA GLY A 173 -23.51 9.77 2.41
C GLY A 173 -23.85 8.39 2.98
N ILE A 174 -22.86 7.49 3.07
CA ILE A 174 -23.04 6.12 3.58
C ILE A 174 -23.09 6.11 5.12
N ILE A 175 -22.30 7.00 5.76
CA ILE A 175 -22.19 7.09 7.23
C ILE A 175 -22.51 8.53 7.63
N ASP A 176 -23.25 8.73 8.71
CA ASP A 176 -23.46 10.07 9.26
C ASP A 176 -22.14 10.67 9.77
N ARG A 177 -22.01 11.99 9.66
CA ARG A 177 -20.79 12.67 10.12
C ARG A 177 -20.55 12.49 11.62
N ASN A 178 -21.60 12.55 12.45
CA ASN A 178 -21.43 12.42 13.90
C ASN A 178 -21.11 10.98 14.27
N GLU A 179 -21.70 10.00 13.59
CA GLU A 179 -21.35 8.58 13.75
C GLU A 179 -19.89 8.31 13.39
N ALA A 180 -19.40 8.82 12.26
CA ALA A 180 -18.01 8.67 11.86
C ALA A 180 -17.03 9.36 12.82
N ILE A 181 -17.38 10.54 13.34
CA ILE A 181 -16.62 11.21 14.41
C ILE A 181 -16.62 10.35 15.67
N ASN A 182 -17.76 9.78 16.03
CA ASN A 182 -17.88 8.95 17.22
C ASN A 182 -17.01 7.69 17.13
N GLU A 183 -17.06 7.00 15.99
CA GLU A 183 -16.19 5.83 15.73
C GLU A 183 -14.70 6.21 15.77
N TYR A 184 -14.33 7.31 15.13
CA TYR A 184 -12.93 7.73 15.06
C TYR A 184 -12.33 8.12 16.42
N PHE A 185 -13.08 8.85 17.25
CA PHE A 185 -12.56 9.40 18.51
C PHE A 185 -12.80 8.51 19.74
N TYR A 186 -13.83 7.65 19.73
CA TYR A 186 -14.23 6.90 20.92
C TYR A 186 -14.11 5.38 20.78
N GLN A 187 -13.75 4.87 19.60
CA GLN A 187 -13.45 3.46 19.42
C GLN A 187 -12.01 3.31 18.94
N GLU A 188 -11.29 2.30 19.42
CA GLU A 188 -9.96 1.98 18.91
C GLU A 188 -10.05 1.14 17.64
N PRO A 189 -9.01 1.12 16.78
CA PRO A 189 -8.94 0.18 15.67
C PRO A 189 -9.05 -1.27 16.18
N TYR A 190 -9.87 -2.08 15.53
CA TYR A 190 -9.96 -3.51 15.84
C TYR A 190 -8.62 -4.21 15.52
N ILE A 191 -8.10 -4.95 16.50
CA ILE A 191 -6.89 -5.76 16.37
C ILE A 191 -7.30 -7.23 16.56
N GLU A 192 -7.08 -8.06 15.53
CA GLU A 192 -7.29 -9.52 15.60
C GLU A 192 -6.45 -10.11 16.75
N GLU A 193 -7.05 -10.99 17.55
CA GLU A 193 -6.38 -11.67 18.65
C GLU A 193 -5.16 -12.47 18.13
N GLY A 194 -4.01 -12.33 18.78
CA GLY A 194 -2.77 -13.00 18.39
C GLY A 194 -2.08 -12.43 17.13
N LEU A 195 -2.60 -11.34 16.53
CA LEU A 195 -1.97 -10.72 15.35
C LEU A 195 -0.55 -10.23 15.62
N VAL A 196 -0.33 -9.58 16.77
CA VAL A 196 0.99 -9.07 17.17
C VAL A 196 1.96 -10.22 17.42
N ASP A 197 1.51 -11.27 18.12
CA ASP A 197 2.31 -12.48 18.35
C ASP A 197 2.67 -13.19 17.05
N TYR A 198 1.73 -13.25 16.11
CA TYR A 198 1.99 -13.79 14.77
C TYR A 198 3.10 -13.01 14.06
N VAL A 199 3.08 -11.68 14.10
CA VAL A 199 4.11 -10.85 13.46
C VAL A 199 5.47 -11.03 14.15
N LYS A 200 5.52 -11.01 15.49
CA LYS A 200 6.76 -11.27 16.25
C LYS A 200 7.36 -12.63 15.88
N ASN A 201 6.55 -13.68 15.89
CA ASN A 201 6.98 -15.04 15.53
C ASN A 201 7.46 -15.13 14.09
N ARG A 202 6.71 -14.54 13.15
CA ARG A 202 7.07 -14.53 11.72
C ARG A 202 8.41 -13.86 11.46
N LEU A 203 8.65 -12.72 12.13
CA LEU A 203 9.88 -11.95 12.00
C LEU A 203 11.01 -12.44 12.92
N SER A 204 10.74 -13.48 13.72
CA SER A 204 11.68 -14.05 14.69
C SER A 204 12.22 -13.01 15.68
N LEU A 205 11.31 -12.21 16.23
CA LEU A 205 11.59 -11.19 17.24
C LEU A 205 11.25 -11.70 18.64
N SER A 206 12.14 -11.45 19.60
CA SER A 206 11.78 -11.56 21.02
C SER A 206 10.83 -10.42 21.44
N GLU A 207 10.22 -10.57 22.61
CA GLU A 207 9.37 -9.52 23.19
C GLU A 207 10.19 -8.24 23.44
N GLU A 208 11.41 -8.39 23.92
CA GLU A 208 12.34 -7.28 24.19
C GLU A 208 12.73 -6.57 22.88
N GLU A 209 13.15 -7.32 21.85
CA GLU A 209 13.53 -6.74 20.56
C GLU A 209 12.35 -5.99 19.90
N PHE A 210 11.15 -6.56 19.98
CA PHE A 210 9.94 -5.93 19.46
C PHE A 210 9.64 -4.62 20.20
N ASN A 211 9.69 -4.65 21.54
CA ASN A 211 9.47 -3.46 22.35
C ASN A 211 10.52 -2.39 22.09
N GLU A 212 11.79 -2.74 21.95
CA GLU A 212 12.85 -1.80 21.55
C GLU A 212 12.54 -1.12 20.21
N ILE A 213 12.14 -1.89 19.20
CA ILE A 213 11.74 -1.38 17.88
C ILE A 213 10.55 -0.42 18.00
N MET A 214 9.55 -0.76 18.80
CA MET A 214 8.37 0.08 19.01
C MET A 214 8.71 1.41 19.69
N HIS A 215 9.76 1.45 20.53
CA HIS A 215 10.25 2.66 21.20
C HIS A 215 11.30 3.47 20.41
N LEU A 216 11.80 2.97 19.27
CA LEU A 216 12.69 3.76 18.41
C LEU A 216 12.04 5.09 17.97
N PRO A 217 12.82 6.16 17.78
CA PRO A 217 12.29 7.42 17.27
C PRO A 217 11.51 7.24 15.96
N ASN A 218 10.38 7.94 15.83
CA ASN A 218 9.60 7.94 14.60
C ASN A 218 10.33 8.70 13.50
N ARG A 219 10.51 8.04 12.36
CA ARG A 219 11.20 8.56 11.19
C ARG A 219 10.25 8.67 10.01
N ARG A 220 10.66 9.45 9.02
CA ARG A 220 9.87 9.72 7.80
C ARG A 220 10.61 9.28 6.55
N TYR A 221 9.87 8.99 5.48
CA TYR A 221 10.44 8.63 4.18
C TYR A 221 11.47 9.65 3.66
N THR A 222 11.35 10.93 4.04
CA THR A 222 12.25 12.01 3.63
C THR A 222 13.67 11.87 4.16
N GLU A 223 13.85 11.08 5.22
CA GLU A 223 15.16 10.78 5.81
C GLU A 223 15.90 9.65 5.08
N PHE A 224 15.24 9.00 4.13
CA PHE A 224 15.80 7.92 3.34
C PHE A 224 15.93 8.32 1.86
N PRO A 225 16.93 7.78 1.14
CA PRO A 225 17.04 7.98 -0.30
C PRO A 225 15.80 7.48 -1.04
N THR A 226 15.16 8.37 -1.81
CA THR A 226 14.00 8.05 -2.65
C THR A 226 14.15 8.61 -4.07
N TYR A 227 13.26 8.22 -4.98
CA TYR A 227 13.11 8.86 -6.28
C TYR A 227 12.33 10.18 -6.22
N LYS A 228 11.84 10.64 -5.06
CA LYS A 228 11.01 11.85 -4.92
C LYS A 228 11.63 13.09 -5.58
N LYS A 229 12.91 13.36 -5.32
CA LYS A 229 13.64 14.48 -5.97
C LYS A 229 13.72 14.34 -7.49
N ARG A 230 13.89 13.10 -7.99
CA ARG A 230 13.90 12.79 -9.42
C ARG A 230 12.53 13.01 -10.05
N PHE A 231 11.46 12.53 -9.41
CA PHE A 231 10.08 12.75 -9.86
C PHE A 231 9.70 14.24 -9.90
N LYS A 232 10.09 15.02 -8.88
CA LYS A 232 9.93 16.49 -8.87
C LYS A 232 10.61 17.16 -10.06
N ARG A 233 11.88 16.83 -10.31
CA ARG A 233 12.64 17.39 -11.44
C ARG A 233 12.01 17.03 -12.80
N LEU A 234 11.47 15.82 -12.91
CA LEU A 234 10.81 15.33 -14.13
C LEU A 234 9.30 15.66 -14.18
N ARG A 235 8.81 16.57 -13.33
CA ARG A 235 7.39 16.94 -13.27
C ARG A 235 6.81 17.29 -14.66
N PRO A 236 7.45 18.09 -15.54
CA PRO A 236 6.91 18.35 -16.88
C PRO A 236 6.73 17.09 -17.73
N LEU A 237 7.68 16.15 -17.67
CA LEU A 237 7.57 14.86 -18.35
C LEU A 237 6.37 14.07 -17.80
N PHE A 238 6.26 13.95 -16.49
CA PHE A 238 5.17 13.19 -15.87
C PHE A 238 3.79 13.83 -16.08
N TYR A 239 3.72 15.15 -16.27
CA TYR A 239 2.49 15.84 -16.67
C TYR A 239 2.03 15.37 -18.06
N ILE A 240 2.95 15.33 -19.03
CA ILE A 240 2.66 14.82 -20.39
C ILE A 240 2.23 13.35 -20.32
N LEU A 241 2.94 12.52 -19.55
CA LEU A 241 2.59 11.10 -19.39
C LEU A 241 1.21 10.92 -18.76
N ALA A 242 0.85 11.74 -17.77
CA ALA A 242 -0.46 11.70 -17.13
C ALA A 242 -1.57 12.14 -18.10
N LYS A 243 -1.37 13.21 -18.87
CA LYS A 243 -2.32 13.65 -19.90
C LYS A 243 -2.55 12.61 -21.01
N ASN A 244 -1.55 11.76 -21.26
CA ASN A 244 -1.64 10.65 -22.22
C ASN A 244 -2.10 9.32 -21.60
N ASN A 245 -2.59 9.32 -20.35
CA ASN A 245 -3.05 8.13 -19.62
C ASN A 245 -1.98 7.01 -19.51
N LEU A 246 -0.69 7.38 -19.55
CA LEU A 246 0.42 6.44 -19.36
C LEU A 246 0.81 6.30 -17.88
N VAL A 247 0.44 7.30 -17.07
CA VAL A 247 0.60 7.31 -15.61
C VAL A 247 -0.68 7.89 -14.99
N PRO A 248 -1.21 7.37 -13.88
CA PRO A 248 -2.38 7.96 -13.25
C PRO A 248 -2.15 9.42 -12.81
N MET A 249 -3.16 10.28 -12.96
CA MET A 249 -3.06 11.67 -12.50
C MET A 249 -2.78 11.75 -10.99
N SER A 250 -3.31 10.81 -10.20
CA SER A 250 -3.00 10.70 -8.77
C SER A 250 -1.52 10.45 -8.50
N PHE A 251 -0.85 9.65 -9.35
CA PHE A 251 0.61 9.46 -9.25
C PHE A 251 1.32 10.76 -9.55
N TYR A 252 0.95 11.47 -10.63
CA TYR A 252 1.56 12.76 -10.97
C TYR A 252 1.46 13.73 -9.80
N LEU A 253 0.26 13.90 -9.22
CA LEU A 253 0.04 14.77 -8.08
C LEU A 253 0.88 14.34 -6.87
N LYS A 254 0.82 13.07 -6.45
CA LYS A 254 1.48 12.58 -5.23
C LYS A 254 3.01 12.52 -5.35
N TYR A 255 3.54 12.03 -6.46
CA TYR A 255 4.97 11.75 -6.60
C TYR A 255 5.77 12.94 -7.09
N THR A 256 5.15 13.89 -7.82
CA THR A 256 5.87 15.01 -8.41
C THR A 256 5.64 16.36 -7.71
N SER A 257 4.77 16.44 -6.69
CA SER A 257 4.60 17.62 -5.81
C SER A 257 5.71 17.76 -4.79
#